data_AF-A0A9P1C9P4-F1
#
_entry.id   AF-A0A9P1C9P4-F1
#
_cell.length_a   1.000
_cell.length_b   1.000
_cell.length_c   1.000
_cell.angle_alpha   90.00
_cell.angle_beta   90.00
_cell.angle_gamma   90.00
#
_symmetry.space_group_name_H-M   'P 1'
#
loop_
_entity.id
_entity.type
_entity.pdbx_description
1 polymer ?
#
loop_
_entity_poly.entity_id
_entity_poly.type
_entity_poly.pdbx_seq_one_letter_code
_entity_poly.pdbx_strand_id
1 'polypeptide(L)'
;MGDHRDRPQGLCGFSHVGPPGSRGVVDVAQIETKEQCWYFLRGCCSKGLACPYAHHEPYQEANYQQGLQQLLQQPLDCDPNSLVLGVEEMKVPARFARALIGYGGENIKLLQQVTGCRAYLEAAKDAEGEDGFRILKIQGIPLQRAHCKELVQSHYASAQQAKMLKYDNHSATDPLYTAVKVALSAHGAEDLEDDLELAKIRSKITQFARKCGEGVDVTCTKEPSFEMVVRKLARNFFSPLCQTYYEKNWFNRTDFQLVLEAAVRELVDPELVAAHEGLLERLICESHDLAKEEKSFLPQIWELARPLFDGQKTRKTATYALETGRYNALIGHDEGTGTERAENFLRNWIQSTLDSITMECGDPCAIATEEKLTEVYAGLLNSCNEDGASIALPQRWACEALPPPEGWRSLVQQLIAAGVVTCRVRVQDRSEGKASGKGGKSSKGVKGPRSPAPPAASPAPSAVPGSLSAAFAWGKGQDYPERPAEPFQPPRRPSTAPHGEGVGLPSVYVRRRGNYGTGS
;
A
#
# COMPACT_ATOMS: atom_id res chain seq x y z
N MET A 1 -31.35 49.81 -33.94
CA MET A 1 -30.28 50.81 -34.16
C MET A 1 -30.06 51.51 -32.83
N GLY A 2 -28.83 51.47 -32.32
CA GLY A 2 -28.47 51.79 -30.92
C GLY A 2 -28.73 50.59 -29.98
N ASP A 3 -27.94 50.31 -28.94
CA ASP A 3 -26.78 51.02 -28.42
C ASP A 3 -25.97 50.13 -27.45
N HIS A 4 -24.69 50.46 -27.29
CA HIS A 4 -23.69 50.14 -26.26
C HIS A 4 -23.91 49.00 -25.23
N ARG A 5 -22.96 48.05 -25.20
CA ARG A 5 -22.35 47.52 -23.95
C ARG A 5 -20.85 47.32 -24.10
N ASP A 6 -20.12 48.23 -23.47
CA ASP A 6 -18.70 48.16 -23.14
C ASP A 6 -18.40 47.01 -22.17
N ARG A 7 -17.28 46.30 -22.42
CA ARG A 7 -16.57 45.51 -21.41
C ARG A 7 -15.06 45.71 -21.63
N PRO A 8 -14.32 46.24 -20.64
CA PRO A 8 -12.88 46.47 -20.80
C PRO A 8 -12.11 45.15 -20.66
N GLN A 9 -11.17 44.94 -21.59
CA GLN A 9 -10.15 43.90 -21.50
C GLN A 9 -9.11 44.32 -20.47
N GLY A 10 -8.95 43.50 -19.42
CA GLY A 10 -7.88 43.65 -18.45
C GLY A 10 -6.52 43.35 -19.08
N LEU A 11 -5.65 44.34 -19.01
CA LEU A 11 -4.25 44.31 -19.42
C LEU A 11 -3.46 43.25 -18.63
N CYS A 12 -2.87 42.28 -19.33
CA CYS A 12 -1.76 41.48 -18.81
C CYS A 12 -0.46 42.29 -19.02
N GLY A 13 0.10 42.81 -17.93
CA GLY A 13 1.33 43.60 -17.92
C GLY A 13 2.61 42.77 -17.86
N PHE A 14 2.85 41.89 -18.83
CA PHE A 14 4.17 41.27 -19.01
C PHE A 14 4.66 41.47 -20.45
N SER A 15 5.56 42.44 -20.60
CA SER A 15 6.30 42.69 -21.83
C SER A 15 7.37 41.60 -22.02
N HIS A 16 7.18 40.74 -23.02
CA HIS A 16 8.21 39.81 -23.49
C HIS A 16 8.90 40.38 -24.72
N VAL A 17 9.77 41.38 -24.54
CA VAL A 17 10.82 41.71 -25.51
C VAL A 17 12.06 42.16 -24.75
N GLY A 18 13.00 41.22 -24.52
CA GLY A 18 14.37 41.58 -24.16
C GLY A 18 15.13 42.04 -25.41
N PRO A 19 16.10 42.97 -25.28
CA PRO A 19 16.83 43.48 -26.42
C PRO A 19 17.71 42.39 -27.05
N PRO A 20 17.83 42.32 -28.39
CA PRO A 20 18.72 41.38 -29.05
C PRO A 20 20.16 41.92 -28.99
N GLY A 21 21.04 41.18 -28.33
CA GLY A 21 22.49 41.40 -28.45
C GLY A 21 23.21 41.72 -27.15
N SER A 22 23.39 40.71 -26.30
CA SER A 22 24.55 40.64 -25.41
C SER A 22 24.86 39.17 -25.10
N ARG A 23 25.69 38.55 -25.95
CA ARG A 23 26.48 37.40 -25.51
C ARG A 23 27.58 37.94 -24.61
N GLY A 24 27.23 38.19 -23.35
CA GLY A 24 28.21 38.47 -22.31
C GLY A 24 28.96 37.17 -22.03
N VAL A 25 30.26 37.17 -22.31
CA VAL A 25 31.19 36.25 -21.66
C VAL A 25 31.06 36.53 -20.17
N VAL A 26 30.57 35.56 -19.41
CA VAL A 26 30.51 35.69 -17.94
C VAL A 26 31.93 35.51 -17.44
N ASP A 27 32.48 36.59 -16.88
CA ASP A 27 33.79 36.57 -16.24
C ASP A 27 33.72 35.69 -14.99
N VAL A 28 34.46 34.57 -14.99
CA VAL A 28 34.46 33.56 -13.91
C VAL A 28 34.89 34.19 -12.58
N ALA A 29 35.66 35.28 -12.61
CA ALA A 29 36.09 36.02 -11.42
C ALA A 29 34.95 36.68 -10.64
N GLN A 30 33.77 36.92 -11.24
CA GLN A 30 32.63 37.54 -10.54
C GLN A 30 31.73 36.56 -9.79
N ILE A 31 32.05 35.26 -9.84
CA ILE A 31 31.27 34.21 -9.19
C ILE A 31 31.68 34.04 -7.71
N GLU A 32 32.92 34.42 -7.34
CA GLU A 32 33.51 34.17 -6.02
C GLU A 32 32.92 34.99 -4.86
N THR A 33 32.13 36.04 -5.11
CA THR A 33 31.66 36.96 -4.04
C THR A 33 30.17 36.82 -3.70
N LYS A 34 29.45 35.84 -4.26
CA LYS A 34 28.02 35.66 -3.99
C LYS A 34 27.79 34.77 -2.79
N GLU A 35 26.92 35.22 -1.87
CA GLU A 35 26.42 34.39 -0.78
C GLU A 35 25.72 33.13 -1.32
N GLN A 36 25.83 32.03 -0.57
CA GLN A 36 25.34 30.72 -1.00
C GLN A 36 23.81 30.69 -1.11
N CYS A 37 23.28 30.14 -2.20
CA CYS A 37 21.85 30.09 -2.42
C CYS A 37 21.18 29.07 -1.49
N TRP A 38 20.41 29.58 -0.53
CA TRP A 38 19.66 28.75 0.42
C TRP A 38 18.72 27.74 -0.25
N TYR A 39 18.05 28.12 -1.35
CA TYR A 39 17.16 27.22 -2.11
C TYR A 39 17.94 26.18 -2.92
N PHE A 40 19.18 26.48 -3.34
CA PHE A 40 20.02 25.52 -4.05
C PHE A 40 20.54 24.43 -3.11
N LEU A 41 20.97 24.80 -1.90
CA LEU A 41 21.36 23.85 -0.86
C LEU A 41 20.25 22.84 -0.51
N ARG A 42 18.99 23.21 -0.74
CA ARG A 42 17.82 22.35 -0.55
C ARG A 42 17.31 21.70 -1.83
N GLY A 43 18.04 21.83 -2.94
CA GLY A 43 17.70 21.22 -4.23
C GLY A 43 16.43 21.76 -4.89
N CYS A 44 15.97 22.95 -4.52
CA CYS A 44 14.68 23.51 -4.96
C CYS A 44 14.80 24.84 -5.72
N CYS A 45 16.01 25.31 -6.02
CA CYS A 45 16.18 26.54 -6.80
C CYS A 45 15.86 26.33 -8.29
N SER A 46 14.88 27.09 -8.80
CA SER A 46 14.46 27.05 -10.21
C SER A 46 15.20 28.04 -11.11
N LYS A 47 16.08 28.89 -10.55
CA LYS A 47 16.69 30.02 -11.26
C LYS A 47 18.00 29.69 -11.99
N GLY A 48 18.61 28.53 -11.76
CA GLY A 48 19.88 28.12 -12.40
C GLY A 48 20.96 29.20 -12.32
N LEU A 49 21.69 29.43 -13.41
CA LEU A 49 22.70 30.51 -13.55
C LEU A 49 22.15 31.94 -13.44
N ALA A 50 20.83 32.13 -13.61
CA ALA A 50 20.20 33.43 -13.41
C ALA A 50 19.92 33.71 -11.92
N CYS A 51 20.28 32.79 -11.02
CA CYS A 51 20.17 33.02 -9.59
C CYS A 51 21.16 34.11 -9.14
N PRO A 52 20.71 35.11 -8.36
CA PRO A 52 21.62 36.12 -7.83
C PRO A 52 22.59 35.58 -6.76
N TYR A 53 22.36 34.35 -6.28
CA TYR A 53 23.13 33.68 -5.22
C TYR A 53 23.94 32.49 -5.78
N ALA A 54 25.02 32.09 -5.10
CA ALA A 54 25.94 31.05 -5.56
C ALA A 54 25.31 29.63 -5.51
N HIS A 55 25.47 28.86 -6.59
CA HIS A 55 24.95 27.48 -6.80
C HIS A 55 26.08 26.44 -6.82
N HIS A 56 27.11 26.65 -6.02
CA HIS A 56 28.23 25.74 -5.87
C HIS A 56 28.68 25.79 -4.41
N GLU A 57 29.16 24.67 -3.87
CA GLU A 57 30.15 24.78 -2.80
C GLU A 57 31.37 25.52 -3.37
N PRO A 58 32.05 26.38 -2.60
CA PRO A 58 33.25 27.05 -3.08
C PRO A 58 34.22 25.98 -3.60
N TYR A 59 34.32 25.90 -4.92
CA TYR A 59 35.23 25.01 -5.62
C TYR A 59 36.63 25.44 -5.17
N GLN A 60 37.30 24.61 -4.36
CA GLN A 60 38.68 24.86 -3.97
C GLN A 60 39.57 24.54 -5.16
N GLU A 61 39.60 25.46 -6.13
CA GLU A 61 40.50 25.46 -7.31
C GLU A 61 41.95 25.14 -6.89
N ALA A 62 42.34 25.60 -5.70
CA ALA A 62 43.64 25.32 -5.08
C ALA A 62 43.94 23.82 -4.94
N ASN A 63 42.99 22.98 -4.52
CA ASN A 63 43.24 21.55 -4.34
C ASN A 63 43.35 20.81 -5.68
N TYR A 64 42.59 21.25 -6.69
CA TYR A 64 42.66 20.70 -8.04
C TYR A 64 43.97 21.07 -8.73
N GLN A 65 44.35 22.36 -8.66
CA GLN A 65 45.63 22.87 -9.18
C GLN A 65 46.81 22.23 -8.46
N GLN A 66 46.75 22.07 -7.14
CA GLN A 66 47.80 21.47 -6.34
C GLN A 66 47.90 19.94 -6.56
N GLY A 67 46.77 19.25 -6.78
CA GLY A 67 46.75 17.85 -7.20
C GLY A 67 47.32 17.65 -8.61
N LEU A 68 46.97 18.51 -9.57
CA LEU A 68 47.58 18.55 -10.91
C LEU A 68 49.08 18.83 -10.85
N GLN A 69 49.50 19.76 -10.00
CA GLN A 69 50.89 20.14 -9.84
C GLN A 69 51.71 19.07 -9.13
N GLN A 70 51.15 18.34 -8.15
CA GLN A 70 51.78 17.18 -7.53
C GLN A 70 51.89 15.99 -8.49
N LEU A 71 50.88 15.75 -9.33
CA LEU A 71 50.91 14.69 -10.33
C LEU A 71 51.89 14.98 -11.48
N LEU A 72 52.05 16.25 -11.86
CA LEU A 72 53.08 16.70 -12.79
C LEU A 72 54.50 16.59 -12.22
N GLN A 73 54.64 16.44 -10.90
CA GLN A 73 55.92 16.29 -10.20
C GLN A 73 56.24 14.85 -9.80
N GLN A 74 55.32 13.90 -9.99
CA GLN A 74 55.64 12.48 -9.83
C GLN A 74 56.51 12.03 -11.02
N PRO A 75 57.62 11.31 -10.78
CA PRO A 75 58.38 10.71 -11.86
C PRO A 75 57.45 9.77 -12.63
N LEU A 76 57.22 10.08 -13.90
CA LEU A 76 56.38 9.30 -14.79
C LEU A 76 57.07 7.96 -15.07
N ASP A 77 56.81 6.96 -14.24
CA ASP A 77 57.02 5.56 -14.60
C ASP A 77 55.94 5.06 -15.59
N CYS A 78 55.08 5.96 -16.09
CA CYS A 78 54.07 5.66 -17.10
C CYS A 78 54.56 6.02 -18.51
N ASP A 79 54.49 5.01 -19.37
CA ASP A 79 54.77 5.05 -20.81
C ASP A 79 54.14 6.30 -21.49
N PRO A 80 54.89 7.07 -22.28
CA PRO A 80 54.38 8.24 -23.02
C PRO A 80 53.24 7.95 -24.00
N ASN A 81 52.92 6.67 -24.30
CA ASN A 81 51.68 6.29 -24.97
C ASN A 81 50.41 6.38 -24.06
N SER A 82 50.53 6.75 -22.79
CA SER A 82 49.39 6.91 -21.87
C SER A 82 48.58 8.21 -22.05
N LEU A 83 48.94 9.06 -23.02
CA LEU A 83 48.18 10.26 -23.43
C LEU A 83 47.09 9.97 -24.49
N VAL A 84 46.90 8.71 -24.86
CA VAL A 84 45.85 8.34 -25.83
C VAL A 84 44.48 8.72 -25.27
N LEU A 85 43.74 9.54 -26.03
CA LEU A 85 42.34 9.83 -25.79
C LEU A 85 41.55 8.53 -25.87
N GLY A 86 41.15 8.00 -24.72
CA GLY A 86 40.37 6.78 -24.61
C GLY A 86 38.89 7.09 -24.43
N VAL A 87 38.05 6.14 -24.83
CA VAL A 87 36.62 6.14 -24.48
C VAL A 87 36.44 5.10 -23.38
N GLU A 88 35.72 5.46 -22.33
CA GLU A 88 35.28 4.53 -21.31
C GLU A 88 33.77 4.61 -21.14
N GLU A 89 33.17 3.48 -20.75
CA GLU A 89 31.74 3.36 -20.57
C GLU A 89 31.44 3.05 -19.10
N MET A 90 30.41 3.70 -18.54
CA MET A 90 29.87 3.34 -17.23
C MET A 90 28.35 3.23 -17.28
N LYS A 91 27.81 2.28 -16.53
CA LYS A 91 26.35 2.08 -16.40
C LYS A 91 25.80 3.07 -15.38
N VAL A 92 24.76 3.79 -15.77
CA VAL A 92 24.07 4.79 -14.94
C VAL A 92 22.59 4.44 -14.90
N PRO A 93 21.94 4.29 -13.73
CA PRO A 93 20.51 4.03 -13.66
C PRO A 93 19.70 5.09 -14.42
N ALA A 94 18.72 4.67 -15.22
CA ALA A 94 17.93 5.54 -16.09
C ALA A 94 17.22 6.65 -15.31
N ARG A 95 16.75 6.34 -14.08
CA ARG A 95 16.17 7.30 -13.13
C ARG A 95 17.12 8.41 -12.68
N PHE A 96 18.43 8.22 -12.80
CA PHE A 96 19.44 9.21 -12.43
C PHE A 96 19.98 9.99 -13.64
N ALA A 97 19.86 9.44 -14.85
CA ALA A 97 20.33 10.10 -16.08
C ALA A 97 19.83 11.56 -16.21
N ARG A 98 18.57 11.83 -15.84
CA ARG A 98 18.02 13.20 -15.88
C ARG A 98 18.65 14.14 -14.85
N ALA A 99 18.97 13.64 -13.66
CA ALA A 99 19.64 14.43 -12.62
C ALA A 99 21.12 14.68 -12.98
N LEU A 100 21.78 13.70 -13.58
CA LEU A 100 23.14 13.83 -14.09
C LEU A 100 23.23 14.86 -15.24
N ILE A 101 22.26 14.86 -16.16
CA ILE A 101 22.19 15.86 -17.24
C ILE A 101 21.89 17.25 -16.66
N GLY A 102 20.98 17.33 -15.69
CA GLY A 102 20.47 18.59 -15.14
C GLY A 102 19.48 19.28 -16.09
N TYR A 103 18.87 20.37 -15.63
CA TYR A 103 17.98 21.17 -16.47
C TYR A 103 18.78 21.81 -17.61
N GLY A 104 18.33 21.66 -18.86
CA GLY A 104 19.04 22.21 -20.03
C GLY A 104 20.45 21.66 -20.29
N GLY A 105 20.82 20.52 -19.66
CA GLY A 105 22.16 19.96 -19.77
C GLY A 105 23.23 20.71 -18.98
N GLU A 106 22.85 21.55 -18.02
CA GLU A 106 23.76 22.39 -17.25
C GLU A 106 24.76 21.57 -16.43
N ASN A 107 24.29 20.51 -15.76
CA ASN A 107 25.11 19.72 -14.84
C ASN A 107 26.16 18.87 -15.60
N ILE A 108 25.76 18.26 -16.72
CA ILE A 108 26.71 17.49 -17.56
C ILE A 108 27.71 18.41 -18.29
N LYS A 109 27.36 19.67 -18.57
CA LYS A 109 28.30 20.67 -19.11
C LYS A 109 29.32 21.08 -18.05
N LEU A 110 28.87 21.34 -16.83
CA LEU A 110 29.76 21.66 -15.71
C LEU A 110 30.72 20.51 -15.42
N LEU A 111 30.22 19.27 -15.40
CA LEU A 111 31.04 18.07 -15.25
C LEU A 111 32.15 17.99 -16.32
N GLN A 112 31.81 18.26 -17.58
CA GLN A 112 32.78 18.29 -18.69
C GLN A 112 33.79 19.44 -18.55
N GLN A 113 33.34 20.61 -18.08
CA GLN A 113 34.21 21.77 -17.86
C GLN A 113 35.22 21.53 -16.73
N VAL A 114 34.77 20.98 -15.60
CA VAL A 114 35.61 20.73 -14.41
C VAL A 114 36.62 19.61 -14.67
N THR A 115 36.18 18.53 -15.33
CA THR A 115 37.03 17.35 -15.57
C THR A 115 37.88 17.46 -16.82
N GLY A 116 37.54 18.37 -17.75
CA GLY A 116 38.14 18.43 -19.08
C GLY A 116 37.81 17.24 -19.99
N CYS A 117 36.91 16.34 -19.56
CA CYS A 117 36.47 15.20 -20.38
C CYS A 117 35.26 15.57 -21.24
N ARG A 118 34.97 14.75 -22.26
CA ARG A 118 33.73 14.80 -23.01
C ARG A 118 32.83 13.64 -22.58
N ALA A 119 31.73 13.95 -21.91
CA ALA A 119 30.78 12.97 -21.38
C ALA A 119 29.41 13.08 -22.06
N TYR A 120 28.84 11.97 -22.50
CA TYR A 120 27.49 11.94 -23.07
C TYR A 120 26.78 10.61 -22.76
N LEU A 121 25.47 10.70 -22.53
CA LEU A 121 24.61 9.54 -22.30
C LEU A 121 24.05 9.04 -23.62
N GLU A 122 24.13 7.73 -23.84
CA GLU A 122 23.49 7.14 -25.01
C GLU A 122 21.96 7.13 -24.84
N ALA A 123 21.26 7.43 -25.94
CA ALA A 123 19.83 7.23 -26.02
C ALA A 123 19.55 5.74 -25.92
N ALA A 124 18.88 5.33 -24.84
CA ALA A 124 18.54 3.93 -24.65
C ALA A 124 17.57 3.49 -25.75
N LYS A 125 17.98 2.52 -26.57
CA LYS A 125 17.09 1.87 -27.53
C LYS A 125 16.23 0.78 -26.85
N ASP A 126 16.70 0.23 -25.73
CA ASP A 126 16.08 -0.94 -25.07
C ASP A 126 15.86 -0.77 -23.54
N ALA A 127 15.92 0.45 -22.99
CA ALA A 127 15.64 0.68 -21.55
C ALA A 127 14.16 0.99 -21.33
N GLU A 128 13.31 -0.02 -21.46
CA GLU A 128 11.93 0.06 -20.99
C GLU A 128 11.91 -0.17 -19.47
N GLY A 129 11.60 0.86 -18.68
CA GLY A 129 11.35 0.76 -17.24
C GLY A 129 12.11 1.75 -16.34
N GLU A 130 11.57 1.98 -15.14
CA GLU A 130 12.12 2.87 -14.10
C GLU A 130 13.45 2.33 -13.50
N ASP A 131 13.72 1.04 -13.69
CA ASP A 131 14.92 0.30 -13.23
C ASP A 131 15.96 0.02 -14.33
N GLY A 132 15.76 0.55 -15.54
CA GLY A 132 16.73 0.39 -16.62
C GLY A 132 18.08 1.07 -16.35
N PHE A 133 19.11 0.69 -17.12
CA PHE A 133 20.42 1.37 -17.14
C PHE A 133 20.65 2.10 -18.45
N ARG A 134 21.38 3.22 -18.40
CA ARG A 134 21.89 3.96 -19.55
C ARG A 134 23.41 3.93 -19.53
N ILE A 135 24.01 3.94 -20.71
CA ILE A 135 25.47 3.96 -20.85
C ILE A 135 25.93 5.42 -20.92
N LEU A 136 26.77 5.82 -19.97
CA LEU A 136 27.50 7.07 -20.01
C LEU A 136 28.86 6.81 -20.65
N LYS A 137 29.13 7.46 -21.79
CA LYS A 137 30.40 7.42 -22.49
C LYS A 137 31.25 8.62 -22.08
N ILE A 138 32.45 8.36 -21.59
CA ILE A 138 33.41 9.34 -21.09
C ILE A 138 34.66 9.27 -21.98
N GLN A 139 34.96 10.36 -22.67
CA GLN A 139 36.13 10.47 -23.55
C GLN A 139 37.13 11.47 -22.95
N GLY A 140 38.39 11.07 -22.84
CA GLY A 140 39.45 11.93 -22.29
C GLY A 140 40.71 11.14 -21.95
N ILE A 141 41.71 11.81 -21.38
CA ILE A 141 42.89 11.13 -20.84
C ILE A 141 42.52 10.31 -19.59
N PRO A 142 43.29 9.26 -19.22
CA PRO A 142 42.95 8.38 -18.09
C PRO A 142 42.62 9.11 -16.79
N LEU A 143 43.39 10.14 -16.44
CA LEU A 143 43.16 10.94 -15.22
C LEU A 143 41.82 11.69 -15.25
N GLN A 144 41.47 12.29 -16.39
CA GLN A 144 40.19 12.99 -16.57
C GLN A 144 39.00 12.03 -16.50
N ARG A 145 39.14 10.82 -17.06
CA ARG A 145 38.09 9.80 -17.00
C ARG A 145 37.87 9.31 -15.56
N ALA A 146 38.95 9.07 -14.81
CA ALA A 146 38.89 8.69 -13.41
C ALA A 146 38.20 9.77 -12.55
N HIS A 147 38.62 11.04 -12.70
CA HIS A 147 38.00 12.17 -11.99
C HIS A 147 36.53 12.35 -12.37
N CYS A 148 36.17 12.22 -13.66
CA CYS A 148 34.78 12.28 -14.09
C CYS A 148 33.92 11.19 -13.46
N LYS A 149 34.41 9.95 -13.40
CA LYS A 149 33.68 8.86 -12.74
C LYS A 149 33.43 9.12 -11.26
N GLU A 150 34.44 9.63 -10.55
CA GLU A 150 34.33 9.97 -9.13
C GLU A 150 33.26 11.06 -8.90
N LEU A 151 33.27 12.13 -9.71
CA LEU A 151 32.24 13.18 -9.63
C LEU A 151 30.85 12.66 -9.99
N VAL A 152 30.71 11.76 -10.98
CA VAL A 152 29.43 11.14 -11.32
C VAL A 152 28.91 10.28 -10.16
N GLN A 153 29.79 9.50 -9.51
CA GLN A 153 29.43 8.71 -8.33
C GLN A 153 29.04 9.58 -7.15
N SER A 154 29.77 10.67 -6.90
CA SER A 154 29.44 11.65 -5.86
C SER A 154 28.07 12.30 -6.11
N HIS A 155 27.83 12.80 -7.33
CA HIS A 155 26.52 13.33 -7.72
C HIS A 155 25.40 12.30 -7.58
N TYR A 156 25.69 11.02 -7.87
CA TYR A 156 24.75 9.93 -7.69
C TYR A 156 24.38 9.75 -6.21
N ALA A 157 25.38 9.66 -5.34
CA ALA A 157 25.19 9.54 -3.90
C ALA A 157 24.41 10.75 -3.33
N SER A 158 24.79 11.98 -3.67
CA SER A 158 24.07 13.18 -3.21
C SER A 158 22.62 13.23 -3.70
N ALA A 159 22.34 12.79 -4.93
CA ALA A 159 20.97 12.75 -5.43
C ALA A 159 20.12 11.65 -4.78
N GLN A 160 20.72 10.49 -4.44
CA GLN A 160 20.04 9.46 -3.66
C GLN A 160 19.74 9.98 -2.25
N GLN A 161 20.71 10.61 -1.59
CA GLN A 161 20.54 11.19 -0.26
C GLN A 161 19.48 12.30 -0.26
N ALA A 162 19.49 13.20 -1.24
CA ALA A 162 18.47 14.25 -1.35
C ALA A 162 17.06 13.67 -1.57
N LYS A 163 16.93 12.55 -2.30
CA LYS A 163 15.67 11.83 -2.42
C LYS A 163 15.25 11.18 -1.10
N MET A 164 16.17 10.52 -0.38
CA MET A 164 15.89 9.96 0.95
C MET A 164 15.42 11.04 1.93
N LEU A 165 16.13 12.16 1.99
CA LEU A 165 15.77 13.31 2.83
C LEU A 165 14.39 13.87 2.48
N LYS A 166 13.91 13.75 1.24
CA LYS A 166 12.56 14.17 0.87
C LYS A 166 11.49 13.30 1.57
N TYR A 167 11.75 12.00 1.71
CA TYR A 167 10.85 11.08 2.41
C TYR A 167 11.00 11.19 3.94
N ASP A 168 12.23 11.40 4.44
CA ASP A 168 12.50 11.51 5.87
C ASP A 168 12.14 12.87 6.47
N ASN A 169 12.08 13.96 5.70
CA ASN A 169 11.77 15.29 6.27
C ASN A 169 10.34 15.42 6.83
N HIS A 170 9.42 14.50 6.52
CA HIS A 170 8.10 14.43 7.17
C HIS A 170 8.11 13.54 8.43
N SER A 171 9.22 12.87 8.74
CA SER A 171 9.31 11.77 9.72
C SER A 171 9.42 12.19 11.17
N ALA A 172 10.14 13.27 11.50
CA ALA A 172 10.63 13.46 12.88
C ALA A 172 9.53 13.86 13.87
N THR A 173 8.45 14.46 13.39
CA THR A 173 7.33 14.94 14.23
C THR A 173 6.00 14.26 13.91
N ASP A 174 5.95 13.41 12.88
CA ASP A 174 4.73 12.72 12.48
C ASP A 174 4.61 11.40 13.26
N PRO A 175 3.63 11.28 14.20
CA PRO A 175 3.46 10.08 15.02
C PRO A 175 3.12 8.86 14.16
N LEU A 176 2.35 9.02 13.08
CA LEU A 176 2.03 7.92 12.16
C LEU A 176 3.27 7.44 11.43
N TYR A 177 4.08 8.35 10.89
CA TYR A 177 5.31 7.96 10.20
C TYR A 177 6.27 7.26 11.17
N THR A 178 6.38 7.77 12.39
CA THR A 178 7.20 7.15 13.45
C THR A 178 6.72 5.74 13.77
N ALA A 179 5.41 5.53 13.94
CA ALA A 179 4.83 4.21 14.18
C ALA A 179 5.10 3.24 13.01
N VAL A 180 4.98 3.71 11.76
CA VAL A 180 5.29 2.90 10.56
C VAL A 180 6.76 2.52 10.50
N LYS A 181 7.65 3.46 10.83
CA LYS A 181 9.09 3.19 10.90
C LYS A 181 9.38 2.10 11.94
N VAL A 182 8.85 2.23 13.15
CA VAL A 182 9.02 1.24 14.24
C VAL A 182 8.50 -0.14 13.81
N ALA A 183 7.29 -0.21 13.25
CA ALA A 183 6.68 -1.45 12.79
C ALA A 183 7.55 -2.19 11.75
N LEU A 184 8.10 -1.46 10.77
CA LEU A 184 8.93 -2.05 9.72
C LEU A 184 10.33 -2.45 10.21
N SER A 185 10.94 -1.66 11.10
CA SER A 185 12.26 -1.97 11.66
C SER A 185 12.23 -3.21 12.57
N ALA A 186 11.15 -3.44 13.32
CA ALA A 186 11.04 -4.56 14.26
C ALA A 186 11.10 -5.96 13.59
N HIS A 187 10.79 -6.06 12.30
CA HIS A 187 10.62 -7.35 11.60
C HIS A 187 11.55 -7.53 10.39
N GLY A 188 12.65 -6.77 10.34
CA GLY A 188 13.71 -6.96 9.35
C GLY A 188 13.33 -6.53 7.93
N ALA A 189 12.32 -5.67 7.76
CA ALA A 189 12.04 -5.08 6.44
C ALA A 189 13.25 -4.25 5.93
N GLU A 190 14.05 -3.71 6.85
CA GLU A 190 15.32 -3.02 6.57
C GLU A 190 16.38 -3.92 5.94
N ASP A 191 16.36 -5.22 6.22
CA ASP A 191 17.32 -6.17 5.64
C ASP A 191 16.90 -6.66 4.25
N LEU A 192 15.64 -6.43 3.87
CA LEU A 192 15.00 -7.05 2.71
C LEU A 192 14.70 -6.07 1.57
N GLU A 193 14.58 -4.79 1.87
CA GLU A 193 14.29 -3.73 0.91
C GLU A 193 15.43 -2.70 0.91
N ASP A 194 15.75 -2.11 -0.24
CA ASP A 194 16.71 -1.01 -0.26
C ASP A 194 16.16 0.25 0.43
N ASP A 195 17.05 1.08 0.96
CA ASP A 195 16.69 2.28 1.75
C ASP A 195 15.69 3.20 1.04
N LEU A 196 15.78 3.32 -0.29
CA LEU A 196 14.90 4.18 -1.06
C LEU A 196 13.51 3.57 -1.19
N GLU A 197 13.40 2.28 -1.49
CA GLU A 197 12.13 1.57 -1.51
C GLU A 197 11.49 1.51 -0.13
N LEU A 198 12.26 1.29 0.93
CA LEU A 198 11.76 1.32 2.30
C LEU A 198 11.18 2.69 2.66
N ALA A 199 11.83 3.79 2.25
CA ALA A 199 11.30 5.14 2.46
C ALA A 199 9.97 5.38 1.71
N LYS A 200 9.83 4.83 0.49
CA LYS A 200 8.57 4.87 -0.26
C LYS A 200 7.48 4.05 0.41
N ILE A 201 7.80 2.83 0.86
CA ILE A 201 6.88 1.94 1.58
C ILE A 201 6.38 2.65 2.84
N ARG A 202 7.29 3.21 3.66
CA ARG A 202 6.93 3.99 4.85
C ARG A 202 5.93 5.10 4.53
N SER A 203 6.27 5.95 3.57
CA SER A 203 5.40 7.05 3.12
C SER A 203 4.03 6.57 2.64
N LYS A 204 3.99 5.44 1.93
CA LYS A 204 2.75 4.87 1.39
C LYS A 204 1.86 4.28 2.48
N ILE A 205 2.43 3.56 3.43
CA ILE A 205 1.69 3.01 4.58
C ILE A 205 1.14 4.14 5.46
N THR A 206 1.92 5.20 5.70
CA THR A 206 1.44 6.41 6.39
C THR A 206 0.24 7.03 5.64
N GLN A 207 0.28 7.07 4.31
CA GLN A 207 -0.86 7.52 3.51
C GLN A 207 -2.09 6.63 3.69
N PHE A 208 -1.93 5.30 3.73
CA PHE A 208 -3.05 4.38 3.99
C PHE A 208 -3.65 4.60 5.38
N ALA A 209 -2.81 4.79 6.40
CA ALA A 209 -3.26 5.07 7.76
C ALA A 209 -4.09 6.38 7.83
N ARG A 210 -3.65 7.46 7.18
CA ARG A 210 -4.42 8.72 7.14
C ARG A 210 -5.76 8.59 6.41
N LYS A 211 -5.82 7.74 5.38
CA LYS A 211 -7.03 7.54 4.57
C LYS A 211 -8.03 6.58 5.19
N CYS A 212 -7.67 5.83 6.23
CA CYS A 212 -8.58 4.83 6.77
C CYS A 212 -9.86 5.43 7.41
N GLY A 213 -9.81 6.71 7.81
CA GLY A 213 -10.96 7.49 8.29
C GLY A 213 -11.96 7.93 7.21
N GLU A 214 -11.63 7.79 5.92
CA GLU A 214 -12.54 8.18 4.84
C GLU A 214 -13.85 7.34 4.91
N GLY A 215 -14.99 8.02 5.08
CA GLY A 215 -16.31 7.36 5.16
C GLY A 215 -16.62 6.69 6.51
N VAL A 216 -15.80 6.94 7.54
CA VAL A 216 -16.06 6.57 8.94
C VAL A 216 -16.61 7.78 9.67
N ASP A 217 -17.74 7.62 10.38
CA ASP A 217 -18.20 8.68 11.28
C ASP A 217 -17.35 8.66 12.57
N VAL A 218 -16.18 9.28 12.50
CA VAL A 218 -15.22 9.37 13.62
C VAL A 218 -15.75 10.16 14.81
N THR A 219 -16.87 10.87 14.66
CA THR A 219 -17.54 11.59 15.76
C THR A 219 -18.52 10.71 16.53
N CYS A 220 -18.77 9.47 16.08
CA CYS A 220 -19.75 8.54 16.64
C CYS A 220 -21.18 9.12 16.77
N THR A 221 -21.54 10.15 16.00
CA THR A 221 -22.89 10.74 16.08
C THR A 221 -23.97 9.79 15.57
N LYS A 222 -23.61 8.89 14.65
CA LYS A 222 -24.52 7.94 14.00
C LYS A 222 -24.07 6.49 14.10
N GLU A 223 -22.79 6.24 14.35
CA GLU A 223 -22.26 4.87 14.45
C GLU A 223 -22.45 4.28 15.87
N PRO A 224 -22.75 2.98 15.99
CA PRO A 224 -23.37 2.42 17.19
C PRO A 224 -22.42 2.22 18.39
N SER A 225 -21.09 2.23 18.20
CA SER A 225 -20.11 2.13 19.30
C SER A 225 -18.70 2.56 18.88
N PHE A 226 -17.89 2.99 19.84
CA PHE A 226 -16.46 3.28 19.64
C PHE A 226 -15.70 2.07 19.05
N GLU A 227 -16.05 0.86 19.51
CA GLU A 227 -15.55 -0.41 18.98
C GLU A 227 -15.80 -0.57 17.47
N MET A 228 -17.00 -0.19 17.00
CA MET A 228 -17.33 -0.27 15.57
C MET A 228 -16.46 0.70 14.74
N VAL A 229 -16.21 1.90 15.27
CA VAL A 229 -15.33 2.88 14.63
C VAL A 229 -13.91 2.33 14.51
N VAL A 230 -13.33 1.79 15.60
CA VAL A 230 -11.97 1.21 15.57
C VAL A 230 -11.88 0.04 14.59
N ARG A 231 -12.86 -0.87 14.59
CA ARG A 231 -12.91 -2.00 13.63
C ARG A 231 -12.99 -1.53 12.18
N LYS A 232 -13.80 -0.50 11.91
CA LYS A 232 -13.95 0.05 10.56
C LYS A 232 -12.68 0.74 10.08
N LEU A 233 -12.00 1.50 10.95
CA LEU A 233 -10.68 2.07 10.68
C LEU A 233 -9.66 0.98 10.38
N ALA A 234 -9.60 -0.08 11.18
CA ALA A 234 -8.71 -1.23 10.95
C ALA A 234 -8.96 -1.87 9.58
N ARG A 235 -10.22 -2.16 9.25
CA ARG A 235 -10.60 -2.74 7.95
C ARG A 235 -10.22 -1.82 6.78
N ASN A 236 -10.46 -0.52 6.91
CA ASN A 236 -10.12 0.47 5.89
C ASN A 236 -8.60 0.63 5.72
N PHE A 237 -7.83 0.48 6.79
CA PHE A 237 -6.36 0.52 6.76
C PHE A 237 -5.78 -0.73 6.10
N PHE A 238 -6.21 -1.93 6.52
CA PHE A 238 -5.66 -3.18 6.01
C PHE A 238 -6.07 -3.50 4.57
N SER A 239 -7.19 -2.96 4.08
CA SER A 239 -7.66 -3.21 2.72
C SER A 239 -6.64 -2.80 1.64
N PRO A 240 -6.22 -1.52 1.51
CA PRO A 240 -5.20 -1.14 0.54
C PRO A 240 -3.81 -1.67 0.90
N LEU A 241 -3.53 -1.88 2.20
CA LEU A 241 -2.25 -2.39 2.65
C LEU A 241 -1.98 -3.81 2.14
N CYS A 242 -2.93 -4.73 2.31
CA CYS A 242 -2.81 -6.11 1.82
C CYS A 242 -2.79 -6.16 0.29
N GLN A 243 -3.62 -5.37 -0.38
CA GLN A 243 -3.60 -5.29 -1.85
C GLN A 243 -2.24 -4.87 -2.40
N THR A 244 -1.49 -4.05 -1.67
CA THR A 244 -0.19 -3.53 -2.14
C THR A 244 0.98 -4.41 -1.72
N TYR A 245 0.94 -4.98 -0.51
CA TYR A 245 2.13 -5.58 0.13
C TYR A 245 1.98 -7.03 0.57
N TYR A 246 0.85 -7.71 0.31
CA TYR A 246 0.65 -9.09 0.76
C TYR A 246 1.74 -10.07 0.30
N GLU A 247 2.30 -9.87 -0.89
CA GLU A 247 3.37 -10.72 -1.45
C GLU A 247 4.74 -10.47 -0.82
N LYS A 248 4.89 -9.39 -0.03
CA LYS A 248 6.15 -9.09 0.65
C LYS A 248 6.32 -10.05 1.83
N ASN A 249 7.46 -10.72 1.86
CA ASN A 249 7.83 -11.69 2.90
C ASN A 249 7.83 -11.11 4.33
N TRP A 250 8.09 -9.80 4.48
CA TRP A 250 8.02 -9.11 5.76
C TRP A 250 6.58 -8.80 6.20
N PHE A 251 5.61 -8.70 5.27
CA PHE A 251 4.25 -8.22 5.56
C PHE A 251 3.54 -9.03 6.65
N ASN A 252 3.56 -10.36 6.52
CA ASN A 252 2.91 -11.24 7.50
C ASN A 252 3.59 -11.19 8.88
N ARG A 253 4.88 -10.86 8.91
CA ARG A 253 5.67 -10.75 10.14
C ARG A 253 5.50 -9.40 10.82
N THR A 254 5.21 -8.34 10.08
CA THR A 254 5.07 -6.99 10.61
C THR A 254 3.81 -6.85 11.48
N ASP A 255 4.01 -6.37 12.70
CA ASP A 255 2.95 -5.89 13.57
C ASP A 255 2.62 -4.41 13.25
N PHE A 256 1.39 -4.15 12.85
CA PHE A 256 0.89 -2.80 12.54
C PHE A 256 0.01 -2.22 13.65
N GLN A 257 -0.03 -2.84 14.84
CA GLN A 257 -0.84 -2.38 15.97
C GLN A 257 -0.52 -0.91 16.34
N LEU A 258 0.77 -0.55 16.42
CA LEU A 258 1.21 0.82 16.70
C LEU A 258 0.78 1.82 15.62
N VAL A 259 0.74 1.39 14.36
CA VAL A 259 0.29 2.23 13.23
C VAL A 259 -1.21 2.49 13.34
N LEU A 260 -1.98 1.44 13.65
CA LEU A 260 -3.42 1.54 13.85
C LEU A 260 -3.75 2.41 15.07
N GLU A 261 -3.01 2.26 16.18
CA GLU A 261 -3.17 3.12 17.36
C GLU A 261 -2.93 4.59 17.02
N ALA A 262 -1.81 4.90 16.37
CA ALA A 262 -1.49 6.25 15.95
C ALA A 262 -2.57 6.81 15.00
N ALA A 263 -3.13 5.98 14.10
CA ALA A 263 -4.22 6.38 13.21
C ALA A 263 -5.51 6.69 13.98
N VAL A 264 -5.89 5.85 14.97
CA VAL A 264 -7.06 6.09 15.80
C VAL A 264 -6.90 7.39 16.59
N ARG A 265 -5.75 7.62 17.22
CA ARG A 265 -5.49 8.85 17.99
C ARG A 265 -5.46 10.12 17.12
N GLU A 266 -5.04 10.01 15.87
CA GLU A 266 -5.00 11.14 14.94
C GLU A 266 -6.36 11.45 14.29
N LEU A 267 -7.15 10.42 13.98
CA LEU A 267 -8.38 10.56 13.18
C LEU A 267 -9.66 10.62 14.01
N VAL A 268 -9.66 10.09 15.23
CA VAL A 268 -10.84 10.06 16.10
C VAL A 268 -10.81 11.24 17.07
N ASP A 269 -12.00 11.71 17.46
CA ASP A 269 -12.14 12.81 18.42
C ASP A 269 -11.35 12.51 19.71
N PRO A 270 -10.44 13.39 20.15
CA PRO A 270 -9.63 13.17 21.34
C PRO A 270 -10.44 12.94 22.63
N GLU A 271 -11.60 13.58 22.78
CA GLU A 271 -12.47 13.38 23.95
C GLU A 271 -13.07 11.97 23.95
N LEU A 272 -13.44 11.47 22.76
CA LEU A 272 -13.96 10.12 22.60
C LEU A 272 -12.89 9.06 22.86
N VAL A 273 -11.66 9.28 22.38
CA VAL A 273 -10.50 8.42 22.67
C VAL A 273 -10.24 8.40 24.18
N ALA A 274 -10.18 9.58 24.83
CA ALA A 274 -9.96 9.69 26.27
C ALA A 274 -11.05 8.98 27.09
N ALA A 275 -12.31 9.04 26.66
CA ALA A 275 -13.42 8.34 27.31
C ALA A 275 -13.30 6.80 27.25
N HIS A 276 -12.51 6.27 26.32
CA HIS A 276 -12.32 4.83 26.10
C HIS A 276 -10.87 4.37 26.27
N GLU A 277 -9.99 5.18 26.88
CA GLU A 277 -8.56 4.89 26.97
C GLU A 277 -8.29 3.52 27.62
N GLY A 278 -9.06 3.11 28.63
CA GLY A 278 -8.93 1.80 29.29
C GLY A 278 -9.35 0.60 28.45
N LEU A 279 -10.06 0.80 27.34
CA LEU A 279 -10.44 -0.24 26.37
C LEU A 279 -9.65 -0.14 25.06
N LEU A 280 -8.97 0.97 24.83
CA LEU A 280 -8.37 1.33 23.54
C LEU A 280 -7.36 0.29 23.08
N GLU A 281 -6.39 -0.06 23.92
CA GLU A 281 -5.33 -1.04 23.58
C GLU A 281 -5.93 -2.39 23.17
N ARG A 282 -6.88 -2.89 23.97
CA ARG A 282 -7.58 -4.15 23.68
C ARG A 282 -8.35 -4.08 22.36
N LEU A 283 -9.10 -3.00 22.13
CA LEU A 283 -9.89 -2.83 20.90
C LEU A 283 -8.99 -2.72 19.67
N ILE A 284 -7.84 -2.06 19.77
CA ILE A 284 -6.87 -1.97 18.68
C ILE A 284 -6.28 -3.34 18.40
N CYS A 285 -5.82 -4.08 19.42
CA CYS A 285 -5.27 -5.42 19.26
C CYS A 285 -6.28 -6.36 18.59
N GLU A 286 -7.51 -6.44 19.12
CA GLU A 286 -8.58 -7.29 18.56
C GLU A 286 -8.95 -6.89 17.12
N SER A 287 -9.04 -5.58 16.85
CA SER A 287 -9.40 -5.08 15.51
C SER A 287 -8.26 -5.24 14.50
N HIS A 288 -7.01 -5.11 14.96
CA HIS A 288 -5.81 -5.32 14.16
C HIS A 288 -5.73 -6.76 13.69
N ASP A 289 -5.79 -7.72 14.63
CA ASP A 289 -5.63 -9.13 14.32
C ASP A 289 -6.75 -9.62 13.41
N LEU A 290 -7.99 -9.24 13.72
CA LEU A 290 -9.15 -9.57 12.90
C LEU A 290 -9.04 -8.98 11.48
N ALA A 291 -8.66 -7.71 11.35
CA ALA A 291 -8.54 -7.07 10.04
C ALA A 291 -7.37 -7.65 9.23
N LYS A 292 -6.23 -7.92 9.87
CA LYS A 292 -5.06 -8.53 9.23
C LYS A 292 -5.36 -9.93 8.74
N GLU A 293 -5.98 -10.75 9.59
CA GLU A 293 -6.41 -12.10 9.25
C GLU A 293 -7.45 -12.12 8.12
N GLU A 294 -8.47 -11.28 8.21
CA GLU A 294 -9.52 -11.23 7.18
C GLU A 294 -8.93 -10.86 5.81
N LYS A 295 -7.95 -9.95 5.81
CA LYS A 295 -7.32 -9.49 4.57
C LYS A 295 -6.24 -10.43 4.04
N SER A 296 -5.60 -11.21 4.90
CA SER A 296 -4.64 -12.24 4.46
C SER A 296 -5.31 -13.44 3.80
N PHE A 297 -6.61 -13.63 4.04
CA PHE A 297 -7.44 -14.71 3.47
C PHE A 297 -8.06 -14.40 2.10
N LEU A 298 -8.05 -13.12 1.68
CA LEU A 298 -8.67 -12.70 0.42
C LEU A 298 -8.13 -13.40 -0.84
N PRO A 299 -6.81 -13.61 -0.99
CA PRO A 299 -6.27 -14.29 -2.16
C PRO A 299 -6.85 -15.70 -2.33
N GLN A 300 -7.07 -16.43 -1.25
CA GLN A 300 -7.64 -17.79 -1.26
C GLN A 300 -9.11 -17.77 -1.71
N ILE A 301 -9.90 -16.81 -1.23
CA ILE A 301 -11.28 -16.60 -1.73
C ILE A 301 -11.24 -16.34 -3.23
N TRP A 302 -10.37 -15.45 -3.69
CA TRP A 302 -10.31 -15.06 -5.10
C TRP A 302 -9.89 -16.21 -6.01
N GLU A 303 -8.83 -16.94 -5.66
CA GLU A 303 -8.34 -18.09 -6.42
C GLU A 303 -9.39 -19.19 -6.56
N LEU A 304 -10.14 -19.49 -5.48
CA LEU A 304 -11.17 -20.53 -5.49
C LEU A 304 -12.50 -20.08 -6.12
N ALA A 305 -12.87 -18.81 -5.95
CA ALA A 305 -14.12 -18.26 -6.53
C ALA A 305 -14.01 -18.00 -8.04
N ARG A 306 -12.82 -17.61 -8.52
CA ARG A 306 -12.60 -17.20 -9.92
C ARG A 306 -13.01 -18.24 -10.97
N PRO A 307 -12.69 -19.55 -10.84
CA PRO A 307 -13.10 -20.56 -11.81
C PRO A 307 -14.56 -20.99 -11.69
N LEU A 308 -15.20 -20.74 -10.54
CA LEU A 308 -16.54 -21.27 -10.25
C LEU A 308 -17.68 -20.32 -10.66
N PHE A 309 -17.45 -19.01 -10.69
CA PHE A 309 -18.48 -18.04 -11.07
C PHE A 309 -18.25 -17.45 -12.47
N ASP A 310 -19.29 -17.50 -13.29
CA ASP A 310 -19.26 -17.02 -14.66
C ASP A 310 -19.62 -15.53 -14.74
N GLY A 311 -18.79 -14.77 -15.45
CA GLY A 311 -18.98 -13.34 -15.64
C GLY A 311 -18.37 -12.46 -14.54
N GLN A 312 -17.88 -11.28 -14.93
CA GLN A 312 -17.16 -10.37 -14.02
C GLN A 312 -18.04 -9.84 -12.89
N LYS A 313 -19.31 -9.49 -13.19
CA LYS A 313 -20.26 -8.98 -12.19
C LYS A 313 -20.58 -10.03 -11.13
N THR A 314 -20.93 -11.24 -11.57
CA THR A 314 -21.22 -12.39 -10.71
C THR A 314 -20.04 -12.73 -9.80
N ARG A 315 -18.83 -12.80 -10.37
CA ARG A 315 -17.58 -13.02 -9.60
C ARG A 315 -17.37 -11.96 -8.53
N LYS A 316 -17.51 -10.69 -8.89
CA LYS A 316 -17.32 -9.58 -7.94
C LYS A 316 -18.34 -9.65 -6.80
N THR A 317 -19.62 -9.88 -7.10
CA THR A 317 -20.67 -9.97 -6.09
C THR A 317 -20.49 -11.20 -5.20
N ALA A 318 -20.17 -12.37 -5.76
CA ALA A 318 -19.92 -13.58 -4.99
C ALA A 318 -18.71 -13.44 -4.06
N THR A 319 -17.59 -12.93 -4.58
CA THR A 319 -16.37 -12.69 -3.79
C THR A 319 -16.67 -11.71 -2.65
N TYR A 320 -17.30 -10.57 -2.95
CA TYR A 320 -17.66 -9.59 -1.92
C TYR A 320 -18.61 -10.16 -0.84
N ALA A 321 -19.54 -11.03 -1.22
CA ALA A 321 -20.44 -11.69 -0.28
C ALA A 321 -19.73 -12.75 0.57
N LEU A 322 -18.75 -13.47 0.01
CA LEU A 322 -17.90 -14.41 0.76
C LEU A 322 -17.05 -13.66 1.81
N GLU A 323 -16.41 -12.56 1.40
CA GLU A 323 -15.65 -11.68 2.31
C GLU A 323 -16.55 -11.11 3.41
N THR A 324 -17.66 -10.48 3.03
CA THR A 324 -18.56 -9.85 4.00
C THR A 324 -19.17 -10.89 4.95
N GLY A 325 -19.47 -12.08 4.45
CA GLY A 325 -19.97 -13.18 5.27
C GLY A 325 -18.96 -13.66 6.30
N ARG A 326 -17.68 -13.79 5.91
CA ARG A 326 -16.61 -14.23 6.81
C ARG A 326 -16.38 -13.21 7.93
N TYR A 327 -16.25 -11.95 7.55
CA TYR A 327 -16.10 -10.83 8.48
C TYR A 327 -17.26 -10.77 9.50
N ASN A 328 -18.50 -10.94 9.05
CA ASN A 328 -19.66 -10.95 9.95
C ASN A 328 -19.63 -12.15 10.91
N ALA A 329 -19.18 -13.32 10.43
CA ALA A 329 -19.02 -14.50 11.26
C ALA A 329 -17.90 -14.35 12.31
N LEU A 330 -16.82 -13.63 11.98
CA LEU A 330 -15.72 -13.33 12.91
C LEU A 330 -16.10 -12.38 14.06
N ILE A 331 -17.03 -11.46 13.80
CA ILE A 331 -17.54 -10.49 14.79
C ILE A 331 -18.69 -11.08 15.61
N GLY A 332 -19.34 -12.13 15.12
CA GLY A 332 -20.37 -12.86 15.86
C GLY A 332 -19.84 -13.40 17.19
N HIS A 333 -20.75 -13.68 18.13
CA HIS A 333 -20.38 -14.21 19.43
C HIS A 333 -19.76 -15.62 19.33
N ASP A 334 -18.60 -15.78 19.96
CA ASP A 334 -17.85 -17.03 20.08
C ASP A 334 -18.46 -17.94 21.17
N GLU A 335 -19.68 -18.43 20.95
CA GLU A 335 -20.28 -19.46 21.82
C GLU A 335 -19.86 -20.88 21.39
N GLY A 336 -19.53 -21.72 22.37
CA GLY A 336 -19.12 -23.12 22.16
C GLY A 336 -17.62 -23.37 22.37
N THR A 337 -17.21 -24.64 22.27
CA THR A 337 -15.81 -25.08 22.37
C THR A 337 -15.44 -26.06 21.25
N GLY A 338 -14.18 -26.04 20.79
CA GLY A 338 -13.67 -26.97 19.79
C GLY A 338 -14.48 -26.96 18.48
N THR A 339 -14.97 -28.15 18.09
CA THR A 339 -15.70 -28.35 16.81
C THR A 339 -17.00 -27.56 16.74
N GLU A 340 -17.74 -27.44 17.84
CA GLU A 340 -19.02 -26.70 17.87
C GLU A 340 -18.82 -25.22 17.49
N ARG A 341 -17.73 -24.61 17.98
CA ARG A 341 -17.40 -23.22 17.65
C ARG A 341 -17.11 -23.06 16.16
N ALA A 342 -16.36 -23.99 15.58
CA ALA A 342 -16.02 -23.98 14.16
C ALA A 342 -17.26 -24.20 13.26
N GLU A 343 -18.18 -25.07 13.68
CA GLU A 343 -19.47 -25.27 13.00
C GLU A 343 -20.37 -24.04 13.08
N ASN A 344 -20.44 -23.40 14.25
CA ASN A 344 -21.20 -22.16 14.45
C ASN A 344 -20.66 -21.03 13.58
N PHE A 345 -19.34 -20.86 13.52
CA PHE A 345 -18.71 -19.92 12.61
C PHE A 345 -19.07 -20.19 11.16
N LEU A 346 -18.93 -21.45 10.71
CA LEU A 346 -19.23 -21.82 9.33
C LEU A 346 -20.71 -21.54 8.98
N ARG A 347 -21.63 -21.86 9.90
CA ARG A 347 -23.05 -21.55 9.77
C ARG A 347 -23.29 -20.04 9.62
N ASN A 348 -22.66 -19.23 10.47
CA ASN A 348 -22.79 -17.78 10.42
C ASN A 348 -22.17 -17.18 9.15
N TRP A 349 -21.04 -17.73 8.69
CA TRP A 349 -20.37 -17.31 7.46
C TRP A 349 -21.27 -17.59 6.25
N ILE A 350 -21.68 -18.85 6.07
CA ILE A 350 -22.55 -19.26 4.95
C ILE A 350 -23.84 -18.45 4.95
N GLN A 351 -24.50 -18.32 6.10
CA GLN A 351 -25.76 -17.58 6.18
C GLN A 351 -25.58 -16.10 5.84
N SER A 352 -24.52 -15.45 6.34
CA SER A 352 -24.23 -14.05 6.05
C SER A 352 -23.88 -13.82 4.57
N THR A 353 -23.16 -14.76 3.95
CA THR A 353 -22.90 -14.72 2.50
C THR A 353 -24.20 -14.85 1.71
N LEU A 354 -25.07 -15.80 2.05
CA LEU A 354 -26.36 -15.98 1.37
C LEU A 354 -27.27 -14.76 1.55
N ASP A 355 -27.31 -14.16 2.74
CA ASP A 355 -28.07 -12.94 2.99
C ASP A 355 -27.53 -11.76 2.16
N SER A 356 -26.20 -11.63 2.03
CA SER A 356 -25.56 -10.62 1.18
C SER A 356 -25.90 -10.80 -0.30
N ILE A 357 -25.83 -12.03 -0.82
CA ILE A 357 -26.21 -12.33 -2.22
C ILE A 357 -27.70 -12.06 -2.43
N THR A 358 -28.56 -12.48 -1.50
CA THR A 358 -30.01 -12.30 -1.57
C THR A 358 -30.38 -10.81 -1.57
N MET A 359 -29.67 -9.98 -0.80
CA MET A 359 -29.87 -8.54 -0.78
C MET A 359 -29.58 -7.90 -2.15
N GLU A 360 -28.54 -8.34 -2.84
CA GLU A 360 -28.11 -7.79 -4.13
C GLU A 360 -28.93 -8.33 -5.32
N CYS A 361 -29.34 -9.61 -5.29
CA CYS A 361 -29.92 -10.30 -6.45
C CYS A 361 -31.33 -10.88 -6.22
N GLY A 362 -31.87 -10.81 -5.01
CA GLY A 362 -33.20 -11.34 -4.67
C GLY A 362 -33.27 -12.85 -4.48
N ASP A 363 -32.51 -13.65 -5.25
CA ASP A 363 -32.38 -15.10 -5.07
C ASP A 363 -30.89 -15.47 -4.98
N PRO A 364 -30.42 -16.16 -3.93
CA PRO A 364 -29.04 -16.61 -3.84
C PRO A 364 -28.62 -17.52 -5.00
N CYS A 365 -29.57 -18.30 -5.54
CA CYS A 365 -29.32 -19.19 -6.68
C CYS A 365 -29.10 -18.45 -8.01
N ALA A 366 -29.40 -17.15 -8.09
CA ALA A 366 -29.19 -16.35 -9.30
C ALA A 366 -27.70 -16.07 -9.57
N ILE A 367 -26.86 -16.07 -8.53
CA ILE A 367 -25.40 -15.87 -8.66
C ILE A 367 -24.68 -17.21 -8.71
N ALA A 368 -25.10 -18.17 -7.88
CA ALA A 368 -24.37 -19.39 -7.64
C ALA A 368 -25.31 -20.57 -7.36
N THR A 369 -25.09 -21.71 -8.01
CA THR A 369 -25.77 -22.95 -7.63
C THR A 369 -25.29 -23.41 -6.25
N GLU A 370 -26.13 -24.19 -5.54
CA GLU A 370 -25.76 -24.78 -4.24
C GLU A 370 -24.47 -25.61 -4.36
N GLU A 371 -24.29 -26.30 -5.48
CA GLU A 371 -23.09 -27.07 -5.79
C GLU A 371 -21.84 -26.19 -5.90
N LYS A 372 -21.91 -25.07 -6.65
CA LYS A 372 -20.79 -24.12 -6.79
C LYS A 372 -20.41 -23.50 -5.44
N LEU A 373 -21.39 -23.13 -4.62
CA LEU A 373 -21.13 -22.63 -3.26
C LEU A 373 -20.49 -23.71 -2.39
N THR A 374 -20.99 -24.95 -2.47
CA THR A 374 -20.43 -26.08 -1.72
C THR A 374 -18.98 -26.33 -2.12
N GLU A 375 -18.66 -26.24 -3.41
CA GLU A 375 -17.32 -26.41 -3.94
C GLU A 375 -16.36 -25.31 -3.47
N VAL A 376 -16.79 -24.04 -3.51
CA VAL A 376 -15.98 -22.91 -2.96
C VAL A 376 -15.67 -23.15 -1.48
N TYR A 377 -16.69 -23.40 -0.66
CA TYR A 377 -16.49 -23.57 0.78
C TYR A 377 -15.67 -24.81 1.13
N ALA A 378 -15.90 -25.93 0.45
CA ALA A 378 -15.09 -27.13 0.62
C ALA A 378 -13.64 -26.90 0.20
N GLY A 379 -13.41 -26.17 -0.91
CA GLY A 379 -12.06 -25.79 -1.34
C GLY A 379 -11.35 -24.89 -0.32
N LEU A 380 -12.06 -23.91 0.24
CA LEU A 380 -11.53 -23.02 1.28
C LEU A 380 -11.15 -23.81 2.53
N LEU A 381 -12.01 -24.72 2.97
CA LEU A 381 -11.77 -25.55 4.16
C LEU A 381 -10.63 -26.55 3.96
N ASN A 382 -10.45 -27.07 2.76
CA ASN A 382 -9.36 -27.97 2.40
C ASN A 382 -8.01 -27.24 2.21
N SER A 383 -8.03 -25.90 2.08
CA SER A 383 -6.81 -25.11 2.00
C SER A 383 -6.16 -25.07 3.38
N CYS A 384 -4.99 -25.69 3.50
CA CYS A 384 -4.25 -25.80 4.76
C CYS A 384 -2.94 -25.02 4.71
N ASN A 385 -2.50 -24.50 5.87
CA ASN A 385 -1.16 -23.95 6.03
C ASN A 385 -0.10 -25.08 6.13
N GLU A 386 1.18 -24.72 6.32
CA GLU A 386 2.28 -25.69 6.48
C GLU A 386 2.08 -26.64 7.68
N ASP A 387 1.34 -26.18 8.69
CA ASP A 387 1.00 -26.97 9.89
C ASP A 387 -0.21 -27.89 9.68
N GLY A 388 -0.82 -27.90 8.48
CA GLY A 388 -1.99 -28.71 8.16
C GLY A 388 -3.31 -28.16 8.72
N ALA A 389 -3.31 -26.95 9.31
CA ALA A 389 -4.51 -26.31 9.80
C ALA A 389 -5.24 -25.56 8.68
N SER A 390 -6.58 -25.65 8.68
CA SER A 390 -7.40 -24.99 7.66
C SER A 390 -7.27 -23.47 7.74
N ILE A 391 -6.87 -22.84 6.64
CA ILE A 391 -6.73 -21.37 6.53
C ILE A 391 -8.12 -20.71 6.57
N ALA A 392 -9.17 -21.47 6.24
CA ALA A 392 -10.55 -20.98 6.31
C ALA A 392 -11.07 -20.82 7.74
N LEU A 393 -10.43 -21.41 8.76
CA LEU A 393 -10.81 -21.17 10.14
C LEU A 393 -9.96 -20.05 10.74
N PRO A 394 -10.54 -19.22 11.62
CA PRO A 394 -9.80 -18.21 12.34
C PRO A 394 -8.58 -18.80 13.06
N GLN A 395 -7.43 -18.11 12.99
CA GLN A 395 -6.14 -18.57 13.48
C GLN A 395 -6.19 -18.88 14.97
N ARG A 396 -6.97 -18.10 15.72
CA ARG A 396 -7.24 -18.33 17.15
C ARG A 396 -7.94 -19.68 17.43
N TRP A 397 -8.56 -20.31 16.44
CA TRP A 397 -9.22 -21.62 16.57
C TRP A 397 -8.51 -22.72 15.79
N ALA A 398 -7.68 -22.37 14.80
CA ALA A 398 -6.92 -23.31 14.00
C ALA A 398 -6.05 -24.26 14.84
N CYS A 399 -5.55 -23.80 16.00
CA CYS A 399 -4.78 -24.63 16.93
C CYS A 399 -5.65 -25.60 17.78
N GLU A 400 -6.94 -25.28 17.97
CA GLU A 400 -7.89 -26.11 18.74
C GLU A 400 -8.61 -27.11 17.82
N ALA A 401 -8.83 -26.73 16.57
CA ALA A 401 -9.47 -27.53 15.54
C ALA A 401 -8.45 -28.47 14.88
N LEU A 402 -8.32 -29.68 15.43
CA LEU A 402 -7.79 -30.87 14.72
C LEU A 402 -8.37 -30.96 13.29
N PRO A 403 -7.65 -31.58 12.32
CA PRO A 403 -7.92 -31.47 10.88
C PRO A 403 -9.41 -31.65 10.58
N PRO A 404 -9.98 -30.89 9.62
CA PRO A 404 -11.41 -30.84 9.38
C PRO A 404 -11.98 -32.28 9.34
N PRO A 405 -12.81 -32.68 10.33
CA PRO A 405 -13.28 -34.05 10.41
C PRO A 405 -13.86 -34.58 9.08
N GLU A 406 -13.79 -35.90 8.88
CA GLU A 406 -14.55 -36.55 7.80
C GLU A 406 -16.03 -36.11 7.90
N GLY A 407 -16.52 -35.38 6.89
CA GLY A 407 -17.90 -34.90 6.84
C GLY A 407 -18.12 -33.39 6.69
N TRP A 408 -17.09 -32.54 6.73
CA TRP A 408 -17.27 -31.08 6.56
C TRP A 408 -17.93 -30.71 5.24
N ARG A 409 -17.63 -31.41 4.14
CA ARG A 409 -18.32 -31.18 2.86
C ARG A 409 -19.83 -31.41 2.98
N SER A 410 -20.24 -32.47 3.67
CA SER A 410 -21.64 -32.79 3.91
C SER A 410 -22.30 -31.74 4.81
N LEU A 411 -21.59 -31.28 5.85
CA LEU A 411 -22.05 -30.18 6.70
C LEU A 411 -22.26 -28.90 5.88
N VAL A 412 -21.27 -28.48 5.07
CA VAL A 412 -21.37 -27.32 4.18
C VAL A 412 -22.59 -27.43 3.26
N GLN A 413 -22.78 -28.59 2.63
CA GLN A 413 -23.92 -28.83 1.76
C GLN A 413 -25.27 -28.69 2.50
N GLN A 414 -25.36 -29.25 3.71
CA GLN A 414 -26.56 -29.11 4.55
C GLN A 414 -26.82 -27.66 4.97
N LEU A 415 -25.76 -26.93 5.37
CA LEU A 415 -25.86 -25.53 5.78
C LEU A 415 -26.28 -24.63 4.61
N ILE A 416 -25.73 -24.86 3.41
CA ILE A 416 -26.11 -24.11 2.20
C ILE A 416 -27.57 -24.38 1.84
N ALA A 417 -27.99 -25.65 1.79
CA ALA A 417 -29.37 -26.00 1.48
C ALA A 417 -30.37 -25.37 2.48
N ALA A 418 -30.07 -25.43 3.78
CA ALA A 418 -30.88 -24.81 4.82
C ALA A 418 -30.93 -23.28 4.70
N GLY A 419 -29.79 -22.65 4.43
CA GLY A 419 -29.70 -21.20 4.27
C GLY A 419 -30.46 -20.68 3.04
N VAL A 420 -30.39 -21.39 1.91
CA VAL A 420 -31.14 -21.06 0.68
C VAL A 420 -32.65 -21.08 0.93
N VAL A 421 -33.15 -22.11 1.63
CA VAL A 421 -34.57 -22.18 2.01
C VAL A 421 -34.96 -20.98 2.88
N THR A 422 -34.13 -20.63 3.86
CA THR A 422 -34.37 -19.50 4.76
C THR A 422 -34.41 -18.15 4.01
N CYS A 423 -33.47 -17.94 3.08
CA CYS A 423 -33.46 -16.72 2.25
C CYS A 423 -34.71 -16.62 1.37
N ARG A 424 -35.17 -17.73 0.77
CA ARG A 424 -36.39 -17.74 -0.07
C ARG A 424 -37.65 -17.40 0.71
N VAL A 425 -37.83 -17.96 1.91
CA VAL A 425 -38.96 -17.62 2.79
C VAL A 425 -38.97 -16.13 3.12
N ARG A 426 -37.82 -15.56 3.51
CA ARG A 426 -37.69 -14.11 3.80
C ARG A 426 -38.05 -13.22 2.60
N VAL A 427 -37.69 -13.65 1.38
CA VAL A 427 -38.01 -12.91 0.16
C VAL A 427 -39.51 -12.98 -0.15
N GLN A 428 -40.14 -14.13 0.05
CA GLN A 428 -41.58 -14.30 -0.11
C GLN A 428 -42.36 -13.42 0.88
N ASP A 429 -42.01 -13.44 2.16
CA ASP A 429 -42.66 -12.62 3.19
C ASP A 429 -42.60 -11.11 2.87
N ARG A 430 -41.46 -10.65 2.33
CA ARG A 430 -41.28 -9.25 1.89
C ARG A 430 -42.17 -8.89 0.69
N SER A 431 -42.50 -9.86 -0.16
CA SER A 431 -43.37 -9.65 -1.31
C SER A 431 -44.84 -9.57 -0.91
N GLU A 432 -45.28 -10.40 0.05
CA GLU A 432 -46.65 -10.45 0.54
C GLU A 432 -46.97 -9.23 1.43
N GLY A 433 -46.04 -8.81 2.29
CA GLY A 433 -46.21 -7.63 3.15
C GLY A 433 -46.42 -6.31 2.37
N LYS A 434 -45.92 -6.22 1.13
CA LYS A 434 -46.14 -5.05 0.27
C LYS A 434 -47.52 -5.02 -0.41
N ALA A 435 -48.19 -6.17 -0.54
CA ALA A 435 -49.48 -6.25 -1.22
C ALA A 435 -50.67 -5.79 -0.33
N SER A 436 -50.54 -5.90 0.99
CA SER A 436 -51.63 -5.58 1.95
C SER A 436 -51.84 -4.07 2.19
N GLY A 437 -50.89 -3.20 1.84
CA GLY A 437 -50.94 -1.76 2.16
C GLY A 437 -51.74 -0.84 1.23
N LYS A 438 -52.35 -1.33 0.14
CA LYS A 438 -53.04 -0.49 -0.88
C LYS A 438 -54.55 -0.33 -0.69
N GLY A 439 -55.04 -0.45 0.54
CA GLY A 439 -56.46 -0.36 0.91
C GLY A 439 -56.91 0.92 1.62
N GLY A 440 -56.21 2.05 1.48
CA GLY A 440 -56.60 3.33 2.10
C GLY A 440 -57.33 4.27 1.12
N LYS A 441 -58.67 4.23 1.11
CA LYS A 441 -59.53 5.10 0.31
C LYS A 441 -59.27 6.59 0.56
N SER A 442 -59.07 7.31 -0.54
CA SER A 442 -59.27 8.76 -0.66
C SER A 442 -60.66 9.17 -0.18
N SER A 443 -60.78 9.80 0.99
CA SER A 443 -61.97 10.54 1.40
C SER A 443 -61.84 12.01 0.99
N LYS A 444 -62.64 12.41 -0.01
CA LYS A 444 -62.91 13.81 -0.37
C LYS A 444 -63.76 14.49 0.73
N GLY A 445 -63.28 15.62 1.24
CA GLY A 445 -64.06 16.83 1.56
C GLY A 445 -65.13 16.79 2.65
N VAL A 446 -64.82 17.39 3.82
CA VAL A 446 -65.76 18.21 4.60
C VAL A 446 -65.00 19.42 5.15
N LYS A 447 -65.45 20.64 4.80
CA LYS A 447 -65.03 21.90 5.45
C LYS A 447 -65.93 22.13 6.68
N GLY A 448 -65.33 22.33 7.86
CA GLY A 448 -65.98 22.66 9.13
C GLY A 448 -65.01 23.38 10.08
N PRO A 449 -65.49 24.13 11.10
CA PRO A 449 -64.96 25.45 11.42
C PRO A 449 -63.72 25.49 12.34
N ARG A 450 -63.01 26.61 12.21
CA ARG A 450 -61.83 27.01 13.00
C ARG A 450 -62.14 27.09 14.50
N SER A 451 -61.21 26.61 15.31
CA SER A 451 -61.04 26.96 16.74
C SER A 451 -59.56 27.21 17.03
N PRO A 452 -59.22 27.96 18.09
CA PRO A 452 -58.12 28.91 18.06
C PRO A 452 -56.76 28.32 18.45
N ALA A 453 -55.73 29.04 18.01
CA ALA A 453 -54.31 28.72 18.17
C ALA A 453 -53.82 28.76 19.63
N PRO A 454 -52.87 27.90 20.01
CA PRO A 454 -52.02 28.11 21.19
C PRO A 454 -50.89 29.11 20.89
N PRO A 455 -50.35 29.80 21.91
CA PRO A 455 -49.37 30.87 21.73
C PRO A 455 -47.96 30.35 21.43
N ALA A 456 -47.21 31.25 20.79
CA ALA A 456 -45.90 31.09 20.17
C ALA A 456 -44.78 30.65 21.13
N ALA A 457 -43.93 29.75 20.64
CA ALA A 457 -42.55 29.58 21.07
C ALA A 457 -41.61 29.74 19.85
N SER A 458 -40.54 30.49 20.05
CA SER A 458 -39.54 30.98 19.08
C SER A 458 -38.60 29.88 18.52
N PRO A 459 -37.81 30.18 17.46
CA PRO A 459 -37.51 29.23 16.39
C PRO A 459 -36.20 28.44 16.58
N ALA A 460 -36.24 27.17 16.16
CA ALA A 460 -35.06 26.36 15.83
C ALA A 460 -34.85 26.36 14.30
N PRO A 461 -33.60 26.39 13.79
CA PRO A 461 -33.34 26.50 12.36
C PRO A 461 -33.48 25.17 11.62
N SER A 462 -34.31 25.22 10.58
CA SER A 462 -34.29 24.54 9.28
C SER A 462 -33.54 23.22 9.11
N ALA A 463 -34.31 22.17 8.85
CA ALA A 463 -33.91 20.94 8.18
C ALA A 463 -33.51 21.18 6.70
N VAL A 464 -32.50 20.43 6.24
CA VAL A 464 -32.15 20.25 4.82
C VAL A 464 -32.65 18.87 4.37
N PRO A 465 -33.33 18.72 3.22
CA PRO A 465 -33.70 17.43 2.67
C PRO A 465 -32.68 16.95 1.63
N GLY A 466 -32.30 15.66 1.67
CA GLY A 466 -31.53 15.04 0.58
C GLY A 466 -30.68 13.86 1.01
N SER A 467 -31.31 12.72 1.32
CA SER A 467 -30.63 11.43 1.44
C SER A 467 -30.50 10.79 0.06
N LEU A 468 -29.29 10.76 -0.48
CA LEU A 468 -28.91 9.96 -1.64
C LEU A 468 -28.00 8.84 -1.16
N SER A 469 -28.31 7.60 -1.55
CA SER A 469 -27.48 6.42 -1.36
C SER A 469 -26.04 6.68 -1.80
N ALA A 470 -25.11 6.70 -0.86
CA ALA A 470 -23.68 6.62 -1.13
C ALA A 470 -23.35 5.16 -1.47
N ALA A 471 -23.41 4.81 -2.75
CA ALA A 471 -22.73 3.64 -3.27
C ALA A 471 -21.22 3.87 -3.06
N PHE A 472 -20.57 3.01 -2.29
CA PHE A 472 -19.11 2.95 -2.21
C PHE A 472 -18.57 2.71 -3.62
N ALA A 473 -18.04 3.76 -4.23
CA ALA A 473 -17.30 3.68 -5.48
C ALA A 473 -15.99 2.94 -5.18
N TRP A 474 -16.02 1.62 -5.26
CA TRP A 474 -14.82 0.83 -5.46
C TRP A 474 -14.11 1.41 -6.67
N GLY A 475 -12.85 1.81 -6.47
CA GLY A 475 -11.97 2.32 -7.52
C GLY A 475 -12.09 1.46 -8.78
N LYS A 476 -12.15 2.12 -9.93
CA LYS A 476 -12.15 1.47 -11.25
C LYS A 476 -11.11 0.36 -11.24
N GLY A 477 -11.54 -0.86 -11.58
CA GLY A 477 -10.71 -2.05 -11.54
C GLY A 477 -9.40 -1.80 -12.29
N GLN A 478 -8.29 -1.93 -11.58
CA GLN A 478 -7.04 -2.28 -12.22
C GLN A 478 -7.12 -3.78 -12.51
N ASP A 479 -7.03 -4.12 -13.78
CA ASP A 479 -6.82 -5.49 -14.21
C ASP A 479 -5.53 -5.99 -13.54
N TYR A 480 -5.62 -7.07 -12.77
CA TYR A 480 -4.42 -7.77 -12.31
C TYR A 480 -3.65 -8.24 -13.55
N PRO A 481 -2.32 -8.06 -13.61
CA PRO A 481 -1.55 -8.58 -14.73
C PRO A 481 -1.76 -10.09 -14.83
N GLU A 482 -2.21 -10.55 -15.99
CA GLU A 482 -2.31 -11.97 -16.29
C GLU A 482 -0.92 -12.60 -16.10
N ARG A 483 -0.80 -13.50 -15.12
CA ARG A 483 0.43 -14.25 -14.91
C ARG A 483 0.69 -15.09 -16.16
N PRO A 484 1.83 -14.97 -16.86
CA PRO A 484 2.15 -15.87 -17.94
C PRO A 484 2.22 -17.30 -17.39
N ALA A 485 1.55 -18.24 -18.07
CA ALA A 485 1.56 -19.64 -17.69
C ALA A 485 3.00 -20.17 -17.71
N GLU A 486 3.55 -20.49 -16.54
CA GLU A 486 4.82 -21.21 -16.47
C GLU A 486 4.65 -22.61 -17.07
N PRO A 487 5.58 -23.07 -17.91
CA PRO A 487 5.54 -24.43 -18.45
C PRO A 487 5.72 -25.44 -17.31
N PHE A 488 4.72 -26.30 -17.16
CA PHE A 488 4.67 -27.41 -16.22
C PHE A 488 5.95 -28.28 -16.32
N GLN A 489 6.81 -28.22 -15.30
CA GLN A 489 7.94 -29.14 -15.18
C GLN A 489 7.48 -30.42 -14.46
N PRO A 490 7.63 -31.62 -15.07
CA PRO A 490 7.29 -32.86 -14.40
C PRO A 490 8.23 -33.14 -13.21
N PRO A 491 7.74 -33.81 -12.15
CA PRO A 491 8.54 -34.08 -10.96
C PRO A 491 9.76 -34.97 -11.29
N ARG A 492 10.93 -34.54 -10.83
CA ARG A 492 12.17 -35.34 -10.91
C ARG A 492 12.01 -36.59 -10.06
N ARG A 493 12.23 -37.76 -10.67
CA ARG A 493 12.26 -39.05 -9.96
C ARG A 493 13.38 -39.06 -8.91
N PRO A 494 13.15 -39.64 -7.71
CA PRO A 494 14.21 -39.84 -6.74
C PRO A 494 15.22 -40.86 -7.27
N SER A 495 16.49 -40.44 -7.25
CA SER A 495 17.66 -41.27 -7.57
C SER A 495 17.87 -42.32 -6.49
N THR A 496 17.83 -43.59 -6.87
CA THR A 496 18.20 -44.72 -6.02
C THR A 496 19.71 -44.86 -6.03
N ALA A 497 20.35 -44.72 -4.87
CA ALA A 497 21.76 -45.06 -4.66
C ALA A 497 21.88 -46.34 -3.79
N PRO A 498 22.94 -47.15 -3.98
CA PRO A 498 22.95 -48.54 -3.55
C PRO A 498 23.46 -48.76 -2.13
N HIS A 499 23.01 -49.87 -1.56
CA HIS A 499 23.45 -50.44 -0.29
C HIS A 499 24.96 -50.70 -0.25
N GLY A 500 25.62 -50.25 0.82
CA GLY A 500 26.94 -50.70 1.26
C GLY A 500 26.82 -51.37 2.63
N GLU A 501 27.23 -52.63 2.68
CA GLU A 501 27.38 -53.45 3.90
C GLU A 501 28.58 -52.98 4.74
N GLY A 502 28.52 -53.12 6.07
CA GLY A 502 29.65 -52.77 6.94
C GLY A 502 29.43 -52.86 8.46
N VAL A 503 29.26 -54.08 8.98
CA VAL A 503 29.85 -54.65 10.22
C VAL A 503 30.02 -53.76 11.49
N GLY A 504 29.22 -54.04 12.53
CA GLY A 504 29.70 -54.61 13.82
C GLY A 504 30.13 -53.72 15.02
N LEU A 505 29.32 -53.83 16.10
CA LEU A 505 29.64 -53.85 17.56
C LEU A 505 29.76 -52.50 18.34
N PRO A 506 29.65 -52.47 19.70
CA PRO A 506 28.38 -52.63 20.43
C PRO A 506 28.14 -51.56 21.55
N SER A 507 26.85 -51.43 21.94
CA SER A 507 26.28 -51.14 23.27
C SER A 507 27.12 -50.43 24.36
N VAL A 508 26.67 -49.25 24.79
CA VAL A 508 26.63 -48.87 26.23
C VAL A 508 25.40 -47.99 26.54
N TYR A 509 24.55 -48.51 27.43
CA TYR A 509 23.51 -47.85 28.23
C TYR A 509 24.03 -46.59 28.96
N VAL A 510 23.27 -45.48 29.01
CA VAL A 510 22.92 -44.78 30.28
C VAL A 510 21.62 -44.00 30.11
N ARG A 511 20.66 -44.35 30.96
CA ARG A 511 19.38 -43.70 31.23
C ARG A 511 19.63 -42.62 32.30
N ARG A 512 19.22 -41.37 32.11
CA ARG A 512 19.02 -40.43 33.23
C ARG A 512 17.76 -39.58 33.05
N ARG A 513 16.79 -39.86 33.93
CA ARG A 513 15.70 -38.97 34.33
C ARG A 513 16.22 -37.99 35.39
N GLY A 514 15.72 -36.77 35.37
CA GLY A 514 15.60 -35.85 36.53
C GLY A 514 14.46 -34.91 36.16
N ASN A 515 13.24 -35.07 36.66
CA ASN A 515 12.71 -34.96 38.02
C ASN A 515 12.91 -33.58 38.67
N TYR A 516 11.75 -32.94 38.85
CA TYR A 516 11.49 -31.66 39.46
C TYR A 516 11.92 -31.61 40.93
N GLY A 517 12.51 -30.49 41.33
CA GLY A 517 12.73 -30.11 42.71
C GLY A 517 12.03 -28.79 43.00
N THR A 518 10.98 -28.84 43.79
CA THR A 518 10.35 -27.72 44.49
C THR A 518 11.11 -27.40 45.77
N GLY A 519 11.19 -26.11 46.12
CA GLY A 519 11.43 -25.64 47.49
C GLY A 519 12.57 -24.64 47.63
N SER A 520 12.22 -23.35 47.67
CA SER A 520 12.15 -22.53 48.89
C SER A 520 11.53 -21.17 48.60
#